data_AF-A0A9P0F7M1-F1
#
_entry.id   AF-A0A9P0F7M1-F1
#
_cell.length_a   1.000
_cell.length_b   1.000
_cell.length_c   1.000
_cell.angle_alpha   90.00
_cell.angle_beta   90.00
_cell.angle_gamma   90.00
#
_symmetry.space_group_name_H-M   'P 1'
#
loop_
_entity.id
_entity.type
_entity.pdbx_description
1 polymer ?
#
loop_
_entity_poly.entity_id
_entity_poly.type
_entity_poly.pdbx_seq_one_letter_code
_entity_poly.pdbx_strand_id
1 'polypeptide(L)'
;MDEVNPDLVMQLRRLGMAWAKIARGMNVSRNSMYKFRLRNGLDEPNHHPSHADLGVSVHNIVTQNPTWGSVTIRGALLSIGQHASENRIRRILKVVDALGAVCRRQRRLVRRKFFVPGANHLW
;
A
#
# COMPACT_ATOMS: atom_id res chain seq x y z
N MET A 1 -0.12 -10.79 30.14
CA MET A 1 0.23 -9.85 29.04
C MET A 1 1.43 -10.38 28.23
N ASP A 2 1.76 -11.68 28.33
CA ASP A 2 3.01 -12.26 27.80
C ASP A 2 2.88 -12.86 26.38
N GLU A 3 1.78 -12.64 25.68
CA GLU A 3 1.52 -13.28 24.38
C GLU A 3 1.81 -12.38 23.16
N VAL A 4 2.18 -11.11 23.35
CA VAL A 4 2.42 -10.19 22.22
C VAL A 4 3.89 -10.29 21.78
N ASN A 5 4.13 -10.96 20.66
CA ASN A 5 5.45 -11.06 20.06
C ASN A 5 5.89 -9.72 19.40
N PRO A 6 7.01 -9.10 19.83
CA PRO A 6 7.48 -7.81 19.34
C PRO A 6 7.89 -7.84 17.85
N ASP A 7 8.48 -8.94 17.38
CA ASP A 7 8.93 -9.07 15.99
C ASP A 7 7.74 -9.11 15.04
N LEU A 8 6.68 -9.83 15.41
CA LEU A 8 5.44 -9.88 14.64
C LEU A 8 4.77 -8.50 14.58
N VAL A 9 4.73 -7.78 15.70
CA VAL A 9 4.22 -6.40 15.76
C VAL A 9 4.99 -5.50 14.78
N MET A 10 6.31 -5.61 14.73
CA MET A 10 7.15 -4.83 13.83
C MET A 10 7.00 -5.25 12.36
N GLN A 11 6.87 -6.54 12.07
CA GLN A 11 6.59 -7.02 10.71
C GLN A 11 5.25 -6.46 10.20
N LEU A 12 4.18 -6.56 11.00
CA LEU A 12 2.87 -5.99 10.65
C LEU A 12 2.95 -4.47 10.46
N ARG A 13 3.76 -3.79 11.27
CA ARG A 13 3.98 -2.36 11.11
C ARG A 13 4.70 -2.04 9.81
N ARG A 14 5.77 -2.75 9.46
CA ARG A 14 6.50 -2.61 8.18
C ARG A 14 5.59 -2.81 6.97
N LEU A 15 4.59 -3.71 7.08
CA LEU A 15 3.54 -3.89 6.07
C LEU A 15 2.52 -2.73 6.02
N GLY A 16 2.73 -1.64 6.76
CA GLY A 16 1.91 -0.44 6.77
C GLY A 16 0.66 -0.52 7.64
N MET A 17 0.52 -1.57 8.47
CA MET A 17 -0.63 -1.67 9.36
C MET A 17 -0.57 -0.60 10.45
N ALA A 18 -1.69 0.10 10.69
CA ALA A 18 -1.78 1.08 11.76
C ALA A 18 -1.69 0.41 13.13
N TRP A 19 -1.00 1.04 14.09
CA TRP A 19 -0.88 0.55 15.48
C TRP A 19 -2.22 0.18 16.12
N ALA A 20 -3.27 0.97 15.87
CA ALA A 20 -4.61 0.68 16.37
C ALA A 20 -5.21 -0.60 15.78
N LYS A 21 -4.90 -0.91 14.51
CA LYS A 21 -5.37 -2.13 13.84
C LYS A 21 -4.59 -3.34 14.33
N ILE A 22 -3.27 -3.21 14.53
CA ILE A 22 -2.44 -4.26 15.15
C ILE A 22 -2.94 -4.57 16.56
N ALA A 23 -3.16 -3.55 17.39
CA ALA A 23 -3.70 -3.70 18.74
C ALA A 23 -5.03 -4.46 18.76
N ARG A 24 -5.96 -4.08 17.87
CA ARG A 24 -7.25 -4.77 17.72
C ARG A 24 -7.07 -6.23 17.28
N GLY A 25 -6.18 -6.50 16.32
CA GLY A 25 -5.89 -7.85 15.86
C GLY A 25 -5.26 -8.75 16.92
N MET A 26 -4.53 -8.16 17.87
CA MET A 26 -3.91 -8.85 19.01
C MET A 26 -4.77 -8.80 20.28
N ASN A 27 -6.03 -8.35 20.18
CA ASN A 27 -6.97 -8.22 21.29
C ASN A 27 -6.42 -7.43 22.51
N VAL A 28 -5.63 -6.38 22.25
CA VAL A 28 -5.12 -5.47 23.27
C VAL A 28 -5.61 -4.05 23.06
N SER A 29 -5.73 -3.30 24.15
CA SER A 29 -6.08 -1.89 24.05
C SER A 29 -4.98 -1.09 23.33
N ARG A 30 -5.36 0.01 22.68
CA ARG A 30 -4.38 0.92 22.04
C ARG A 30 -3.35 1.46 23.03
N ASN A 31 -3.75 1.70 24.27
CA ASN A 31 -2.86 2.17 25.34
C ASN A 31 -1.87 1.07 25.76
N SER A 32 -2.32 -0.19 25.86
CA SER A 32 -1.45 -1.34 26.12
C SER A 32 -0.41 -1.51 25.01
N MET A 33 -0.81 -1.37 23.74
CA MET A 33 0.12 -1.41 22.60
C MET A 33 1.15 -0.27 22.63
N TYR A 34 0.74 0.94 23.03
CA TYR A 34 1.67 2.06 23.21
C TYR A 34 2.70 1.78 24.31
N LYS A 35 2.26 1.32 25.49
CA LYS A 35 3.15 0.94 26.59
C LYS A 35 4.08 -0.23 26.21
N PHE A 36 3.55 -1.22 25.47
CA PHE A 36 4.33 -2.34 24.95
C PHE A 36 5.45 -1.86 24.01
N ARG A 37 5.15 -0.94 23.08
CA ARG A 37 6.16 -0.33 22.21
C ARG A 37 7.27 0.36 22.99
N LEU A 38 6.91 1.19 23.97
CA LEU A 38 7.89 1.91 24.79
C LEU A 38 8.80 0.96 25.57
N ARG A 39 8.20 -0.07 26.19
CA ARG A 39 8.95 -1.07 26.98
C ARG A 39 9.95 -1.86 26.13
N ASN A 40 9.58 -2.16 24.88
CA ASN A 40 10.39 -2.96 23.96
C ASN A 40 11.24 -2.11 23.00
N GLY A 41 11.27 -0.78 23.16
CA GLY A 41 12.06 0.10 22.28
C GLY A 41 11.66 0.03 20.79
N LEU A 42 10.38 -0.20 20.49
CA LEU A 42 9.92 -0.39 19.11
C LEU A 42 9.67 0.97 18.44
N ASP A 43 10.59 1.34 17.55
CA ASP A 43 10.53 2.56 16.75
C ASP A 43 9.59 2.45 15.54
N GLU A 44 9.30 3.60 14.92
CA GLU A 44 8.48 3.65 13.72
C GLU A 44 9.32 3.28 12.48
N PRO A 45 9.07 2.12 11.84
CA PRO A 45 9.89 1.69 10.70
C PRO A 45 9.53 2.43 9.41
N ASN A 46 8.32 2.99 9.30
CA ASN A 46 7.87 3.65 8.09
C ASN A 46 7.85 5.17 8.28
N HIS A 47 8.61 5.88 7.46
CA HIS A 47 8.61 7.33 7.49
C HIS A 47 7.67 7.90 6.42
N HIS A 48 7.24 9.15 6.64
CA HIS A 48 6.42 9.89 5.70
C HIS A 48 7.31 10.84 4.89
N PRO A 49 7.65 10.51 3.62
CA PRO A 49 8.56 11.34 2.83
C PRO A 49 7.98 12.72 2.52
N SER A 50 8.86 13.70 2.25
CA SER A 50 8.46 15.02 1.75
C SER A 50 7.86 14.92 0.34
N HIS A 51 7.27 16.01 -0.18
CA HIS A 51 6.69 15.97 -1.52
C HIS A 51 7.75 15.76 -2.60
N ALA A 52 8.91 16.41 -2.46
CA ALA A 52 10.02 16.29 -3.39
C ALA A 52 10.60 14.87 -3.36
N ASP A 53 10.90 14.34 -2.17
CA ASP A 53 11.48 12.99 -2.02
C ASP A 53 10.54 11.92 -2.56
N LEU A 54 9.24 12.05 -2.26
CA LEU A 54 8.23 11.14 -2.79
C LEU A 54 8.15 11.23 -4.32
N GLY A 55 8.33 12.42 -4.90
CA GLY A 55 8.42 12.62 -6.34
C GLY A 55 9.56 11.83 -6.97
N VAL A 56 10.76 11.94 -6.39
CA VAL A 56 11.96 11.22 -6.83
C VAL A 56 11.75 9.71 -6.73
N SER A 57 11.29 9.21 -5.58
CA SER A 57 11.05 7.77 -5.39
C SER A 57 9.98 7.22 -6.34
N VAL A 58 8.87 7.95 -6.54
CA VAL A 58 7.83 7.55 -7.50
C VAL A 58 8.37 7.55 -8.94
N HIS A 59 9.14 8.57 -9.32
CA HIS A 59 9.77 8.63 -10.64
C HIS A 59 10.64 7.40 -10.90
N ASN A 60 11.55 7.08 -9.96
CA ASN A 60 12.43 5.92 -10.08
C ASN A 60 11.67 4.60 -10.25
N ILE A 61 10.62 4.39 -9.45
CA ILE A 61 9.78 3.18 -9.52
C ILE A 61 9.05 3.10 -10.87
N VAL A 62 8.47 4.21 -11.33
CA VAL A 62 7.71 4.28 -12.58
C VAL A 62 8.60 4.04 -13.80
N THR A 63 9.80 4.62 -13.81
CA THR A 63 10.76 4.43 -14.91
C THR A 63 11.15 2.96 -15.05
N GLN A 64 11.30 2.25 -13.94
CA GLN A 64 11.57 0.81 -13.94
C GLN A 64 10.32 -0.04 -14.24
N ASN A 65 9.13 0.44 -13.88
CA ASN A 65 7.88 -0.30 -13.99
C ASN A 65 6.74 0.56 -14.59
N PRO A 66 6.76 0.85 -15.90
CA PRO A 66 5.85 1.81 -16.51
C PRO A 66 4.37 1.43 -16.40
N THR A 67 4.05 0.14 -16.27
CA THR A 67 2.67 -0.37 -16.21
C THR A 67 2.05 -0.31 -14.81
N TRP A 68 2.84 -0.04 -13.76
CA TRP A 68 2.36 -0.13 -12.38
C TRP A 68 1.46 1.03 -11.99
N GLY A 69 0.31 0.71 -11.39
CA GLY A 69 -0.64 1.70 -10.87
C GLY A 69 -0.28 2.21 -9.48
N SER A 70 -1.05 3.18 -8.97
CA SER A 70 -0.83 3.80 -7.66
C SER A 70 -0.82 2.82 -6.49
N VAL A 71 -1.63 1.76 -6.56
CA VAL A 71 -1.68 0.71 -5.52
C VAL A 71 -0.38 -0.09 -5.47
N THR A 72 0.10 -0.55 -6.63
CA THR A 72 1.36 -1.31 -6.73
C THR A 72 2.55 -0.45 -6.34
N ILE A 73 2.61 0.78 -6.83
CA ILE A 73 3.66 1.76 -6.47
C ILE A 73 3.65 2.03 -4.96
N ARG A 74 2.47 2.15 -4.33
CA ARG A 74 2.36 2.29 -2.88
C ARG A 74 2.99 1.10 -2.13
N GLY A 75 2.79 -0.12 -2.62
CA GLY A 75 3.44 -1.31 -2.08
C GLY A 75 4.96 -1.25 -2.20
N ALA A 76 5.48 -0.84 -3.37
CA ALA A 76 6.91 -0.69 -3.60
C ALA A 76 7.55 0.41 -2.72
N LEU A 77 6.85 1.53 -2.52
CA LEU A 77 7.29 2.57 -1.57
C LEU A 77 7.32 2.02 -0.14
N LEU A 78 6.32 1.22 0.23
CA LEU A 78 6.26 0.64 1.56
C LEU A 78 7.38 -0.37 1.82
N SER A 79 7.78 -1.17 0.82
CA SER A 79 8.90 -2.11 0.96
C SER A 79 10.25 -1.42 1.21
N ILE A 80 10.40 -0.15 0.81
CA ILE A 80 11.57 0.68 1.12
C ILE A 80 11.38 1.57 2.36
N GLY A 81 10.32 1.33 3.15
CA GLY A 81 10.04 2.08 4.39
C GLY A 81 9.40 3.46 4.18
N GLN A 82 8.93 3.78 2.97
CA GLN A 82 8.24 5.03 2.68
C GLN A 82 6.72 4.83 2.69
N HIS A 83 6.03 5.48 3.62
CA HIS A 83 4.57 5.41 3.69
C HIS A 83 3.92 6.70 3.19
N ALA A 84 3.21 6.60 2.07
CA ALA A 84 2.41 7.68 1.50
C ALA A 84 0.96 7.23 1.25
N SER A 85 0.02 8.19 1.29
CA SER A 85 -1.37 7.93 0.92
C SER A 85 -1.50 7.75 -0.59
N GLU A 86 -2.41 6.88 -1.01
CA GLU A 86 -2.60 6.61 -2.43
C GLU A 86 -2.97 7.87 -3.22
N ASN A 87 -3.80 8.74 -2.65
CA ASN A 87 -4.17 10.01 -3.29
C ASN A 87 -2.97 10.94 -3.50
N ARG A 88 -1.98 10.92 -2.60
CA ARG A 88 -0.75 11.70 -2.75
C ARG A 88 0.12 11.12 -3.88
N ILE A 89 0.25 9.79 -3.93
CA ILE A 89 0.95 9.08 -5.01
C ILE A 89 0.30 9.37 -6.37
N ARG A 90 -1.04 9.30 -6.46
CA ARG A 90 -1.79 9.62 -7.70
C ARG A 90 -1.56 11.05 -8.18
N ARG A 91 -1.47 12.02 -7.26
CA ARG A 91 -1.17 13.42 -7.63
C ARG A 91 0.23 13.55 -8.22
N ILE A 92 1.22 12.91 -7.59
CA ILE A 92 2.60 12.91 -8.09
C ILE A 92 2.69 12.21 -9.43
N LEU A 93 2.04 11.06 -9.61
CA LEU A 93 2.01 10.34 -10.89
C LEU A 93 1.50 11.20 -12.04
N LYS A 94 0.49 12.04 -11.82
CA LYS A 94 -0.01 12.96 -12.86
C LYS A 94 1.02 14.01 -13.28
N VAL A 95 1.94 14.38 -12.39
CA VAL A 95 2.99 15.37 -12.66
C VAL A 95 4.21 14.70 -13.28
N VAL A 96 4.65 13.60 -12.69
CA VAL A 96 5.87 12.87 -13.07
C VAL A 96 5.69 12.09 -14.37
N ASP A 97 4.49 11.54 -14.60
CA ASP A 97 4.19 10.67 -15.73
C ASP A 97 2.73 10.87 -16.18
N ALA A 98 2.46 12.05 -16.74
CA ALA A 98 1.13 12.42 -17.20
C ALA A 98 0.59 11.44 -18.27
N LEU A 99 1.43 11.04 -19.22
CA LEU A 99 1.06 10.13 -20.31
C LEU A 99 0.78 8.72 -19.77
N GLY A 100 1.68 8.16 -18.96
CA GLY A 100 1.47 6.84 -18.38
C GLY A 100 0.30 6.83 -17.39
N ALA A 101 0.05 7.92 -16.66
CA ALA A 101 -1.16 8.04 -15.84
C ALA A 101 -2.45 7.94 -16.66
N VAL A 102 -2.49 8.53 -17.87
CA VAL A 102 -3.61 8.39 -18.80
C VAL A 102 -3.69 6.96 -19.36
N CYS A 103 -2.57 6.38 -19.79
CA CYS A 103 -2.53 5.02 -20.33
C CYS A 103 -2.94 3.95 -19.30
N ARG A 104 -2.59 4.14 -18.01
CA ARG A 104 -2.94 3.24 -16.91
C ARG A 104 -4.39 3.38 -16.44
N ARG A 105 -5.06 4.47 -16.77
CA ARG A 105 -6.50 4.63 -16.48
C ARG A 105 -7.21 3.50 -17.23
N GLN A 106 -7.62 2.47 -16.49
CA GLN A 106 -8.14 1.21 -17.00
C GLN A 106 -8.99 1.43 -18.26
N ARG A 107 -8.57 0.82 -19.38
CA ARG A 107 -9.52 0.49 -20.43
C ARG A 107 -10.58 -0.36 -19.78
N ARG A 108 -11.83 0.14 -19.76
CA ARG A 108 -12.99 -0.60 -19.25
C ARG A 108 -12.91 -2.01 -19.82
N LEU A 109 -12.76 -3.03 -18.97
CA LEU A 109 -12.81 -4.41 -19.42
C LEU A 109 -14.17 -4.59 -20.10
N VAL A 110 -14.15 -4.74 -21.42
CA VAL A 110 -15.37 -4.99 -22.17
C VAL A 110 -15.79 -6.40 -21.80
N ARG A 111 -17.01 -6.54 -21.25
CA ARG A 111 -17.58 -7.85 -20.97
C ARG A 111 -17.57 -8.64 -22.27
N ARG A 112 -16.89 -9.79 -22.28
CA ARG A 112 -16.89 -10.70 -23.43
C ARG A 112 -18.35 -10.99 -23.79
N LYS A 113 -18.74 -10.66 -25.02
CA LYS A 113 -20.01 -11.12 -25.59
C LYS A 113 -19.77 -12.52 -26.11
N PHE A 114 -20.34 -13.50 -25.45
CA PHE A 114 -20.34 -14.88 -25.94
C PHE A 114 -21.56 -15.05 -26.83
N PHE A 115 -21.36 -15.64 -28.01
CA PHE A 115 -22.46 -16.21 -28.78
C PHE A 115 -22.78 -17.57 -28.18
N VAL A 116 -24.03 -17.76 -27.77
CA VAL A 116 -24.49 -18.98 -27.14
C VAL A 116 -25.66 -19.51 -27.98
N PRO A 117 -25.60 -20.74 -28.52
CA PRO A 117 -26.60 -21.26 -29.45
C PRO A 117 -28.03 -21.35 -28.87
N GLY A 118 -28.15 -21.40 -27.54
CA GLY A 118 -29.42 -21.37 -26.85
C GLY A 118 -29.24 -20.99 -25.38
N ALA A 119 -30.37 -20.80 -24.68
CA ALA A 119 -30.32 -20.75 -23.22
C ALA A 119 -29.57 -22.01 -22.75
N ASN A 120 -28.70 -21.85 -21.77
CA ASN A 120 -28.08 -22.95 -21.03
C ASN A 120 -26.84 -23.67 -21.59
N HIS A 121 -26.16 -23.14 -22.61
CA HIS A 121 -24.94 -23.77 -23.17
C HIS A 121 -23.61 -23.38 -22.47
N LEU A 122 -23.65 -22.63 -21.36
CA LEU A 122 -22.46 -22.14 -20.64
C LEU A 122 -22.28 -22.79 -19.26
N TRP A 123 -23.04 -23.84 -18.95
CA TRP A 123 -22.95 -24.61 -17.72
C TRP A 123 -22.72 -26.09 -18.01
#